data_AF-L0A9Z9-F1
#
_entry.id   AF-L0A9Z9-F1
#
_cell.length_a   1.000
_cell.length_b   1.000
_cell.length_c   1.000
_cell.angle_alpha   90.00
_cell.angle_beta   90.00
_cell.angle_gamma   90.00
#
_symmetry.space_group_name_H-M   'P 1'
#
loop_
_entity.id
_entity.type
_entity.pdbx_description
1 polymer ?
#
loop_
_entity_poly.entity_id
_entity_poly.type
_entity_poly.pdbx_seq_one_letter_code
_entity_poly.pdbx_strand_id
1 'polypeptide(L)'
;MKRVLSEENLNDFEPTPRAGPCIEEFLGNSEELQEVYSVSQNREYDYVDVLIYDDKFSFYLKLFNDIECLHIMYAIIESCNENEKDFLLKLADEPEVYKVIIKGNCIKLIIPSLPLIRITKIMEKAKINSKQILSYRFTDYSENGDNE
;
A
#
# COMPACT_ATOMS: atom_id res chain seq x y z
N MET A 1 35.35 2.26 -10.96
CA MET A 1 34.73 0.97 -10.61
C MET A 1 33.24 1.08 -10.88
N LYS A 2 32.72 0.29 -11.83
CA LYS A 2 31.28 0.24 -12.15
C LYS A 2 30.58 -0.56 -11.05
N ARG A 3 29.52 0.00 -10.45
CA ARG A 3 28.60 -0.78 -9.59
C ARG A 3 27.88 -1.77 -10.49
N VAL A 4 28.18 -3.04 -10.28
CA VAL A 4 27.40 -4.16 -10.84
C VAL A 4 26.09 -4.17 -10.07
N LEU A 5 24.98 -3.94 -10.75
CA LEU A 5 23.66 -4.28 -10.23
C LEU A 5 23.63 -5.81 -10.17
N SER A 6 23.81 -6.36 -8.99
CA SER A 6 23.51 -7.77 -8.74
C SER A 6 22.03 -7.97 -9.08
N GLU A 7 21.77 -8.91 -9.97
CA GLU A 7 20.46 -9.53 -10.19
C GLU A 7 20.06 -10.23 -8.89
N GLU A 8 19.61 -9.47 -7.89
CA GLU A 8 18.89 -10.05 -6.77
C GLU A 8 17.51 -10.48 -7.30
N ASN A 9 17.26 -11.78 -7.19
CA ASN A 9 16.02 -12.46 -7.54
C ASN A 9 14.81 -11.60 -7.20
N LEU A 10 14.05 -11.24 -8.24
CA LEU A 10 12.82 -10.44 -8.19
C LEU A 10 11.62 -11.13 -7.48
N ASN A 11 11.87 -12.18 -6.70
CA ASN A 11 10.88 -12.99 -5.98
C ASN A 11 10.89 -12.78 -4.44
N ASP A 12 11.77 -11.95 -3.89
CA ASP A 12 12.02 -11.93 -2.43
C ASP A 12 11.09 -11.01 -1.60
N PHE A 13 9.98 -10.55 -2.18
CA PHE A 13 8.87 -9.98 -1.40
C PHE A 13 7.54 -10.38 -2.03
N GLU A 14 7.18 -11.64 -1.83
CA GLU A 14 5.77 -11.95 -1.63
C GLU A 14 5.42 -11.49 -0.21
N PRO A 15 4.62 -10.42 -0.03
CA PRO A 15 4.11 -10.09 1.29
C PRO A 15 3.38 -11.32 1.79
N THR A 16 3.96 -12.01 2.78
CA THR A 16 3.36 -13.22 3.32
C THR A 16 1.97 -12.84 3.80
N PRO A 17 0.90 -13.39 3.19
CA PRO A 17 -0.45 -13.15 3.68
C PRO A 17 -0.47 -13.46 5.19
N ARG A 18 -1.14 -12.62 5.99
CA ARG A 18 -1.22 -12.72 7.46
C ARG A 18 0.00 -12.27 8.30
N ALA A 19 1.11 -11.85 7.68
CA ALA A 19 2.27 -11.35 8.44
C ALA A 19 2.17 -9.87 8.83
N GLY A 20 1.16 -9.14 8.33
CA GLY A 20 0.96 -7.73 8.60
C GLY A 20 0.28 -7.43 9.94
N PRO A 21 0.42 -6.22 10.48
CA PRO A 21 -0.36 -5.74 11.63
C PRO A 21 -1.84 -5.57 11.24
N CYS A 22 -2.76 -5.69 12.21
CA CYS A 22 -4.17 -5.40 11.96
C CYS A 22 -4.36 -3.90 11.67
N ILE A 23 -5.25 -3.55 10.75
CA ILE A 23 -5.49 -2.14 10.38
C ILE A 23 -6.00 -1.28 11.55
N GLU A 24 -6.69 -1.89 12.52
CA GLU A 24 -7.12 -1.27 13.77
C GLU A 24 -5.95 -0.72 14.58
N GLU A 25 -4.76 -1.33 14.51
CA GLU A 25 -3.56 -0.82 15.19
C GLU A 25 -3.09 0.50 14.59
N PHE A 26 -3.46 0.78 13.34
CA PHE A 26 -3.01 1.95 12.59
C PHE A 26 -4.02 3.09 12.56
N LEU A 27 -5.28 2.76 12.23
CA LEU A 27 -6.39 3.72 12.11
C LEU A 27 -7.23 3.82 13.39
N GLY A 28 -7.09 2.87 14.31
CA GLY A 28 -8.03 2.69 15.42
C GLY A 28 -9.26 1.91 14.98
N ASN A 29 -10.10 1.55 15.96
CA ASN A 29 -11.37 0.90 15.70
C ASN A 29 -12.45 1.94 15.32
N SER A 30 -13.19 1.68 14.23
CA SER A 30 -14.29 2.53 13.76
C SER A 30 -15.44 1.69 13.18
N GLU A 31 -16.66 2.24 13.19
CA GLU A 31 -17.83 1.58 12.58
C GLU A 31 -17.61 1.30 11.09
N GLU A 32 -16.98 2.24 10.38
CA GLU A 32 -16.65 2.10 8.96
C GLU A 32 -15.68 0.94 8.71
N LEU A 33 -14.68 0.76 9.56
CA LEU A 33 -13.76 -0.38 9.44
C LEU A 33 -14.46 -1.71 9.69
N GLN A 34 -15.39 -1.76 10.65
CA GLN A 34 -16.19 -2.96 10.94
C GLN A 34 -17.13 -3.30 9.77
N GLU A 35 -17.66 -2.29 9.06
CA GLU A 35 -18.41 -2.48 7.83
C GLU A 35 -17.53 -3.09 6.73
N VAL A 36 -16.36 -2.51 6.47
CA VAL A 36 -15.41 -3.04 5.48
C VAL A 36 -15.07 -4.50 5.77
N TYR A 37 -14.74 -4.81 7.02
CA TYR A 37 -14.41 -6.17 7.43
C TYR A 37 -15.58 -7.14 7.22
N SER A 38 -16.78 -6.75 7.66
CA SER A 38 -18.00 -7.56 7.50
C SER A 38 -18.33 -7.84 6.03
N VAL A 39 -18.18 -6.85 5.15
CA VAL A 39 -18.43 -7.05 3.71
C VAL A 39 -17.38 -7.95 3.08
N SER A 40 -16.10 -7.81 3.49
CA SER A 40 -14.99 -8.66 3.02
C SER A 40 -15.25 -10.14 3.30
N GLN A 41 -15.63 -10.45 4.54
CA GLN A 41 -15.94 -11.81 4.99
C GLN A 41 -17.14 -12.41 4.26
N ASN A 42 -18.23 -11.65 4.12
CA ASN A 42 -19.46 -12.15 3.48
C ASN A 42 -19.31 -12.44 1.98
N ARG A 43 -18.39 -11.73 1.30
CA ARG A 43 -18.18 -11.86 -0.14
C ARG A 43 -16.98 -12.74 -0.50
N GLU A 44 -16.33 -13.34 0.51
CA GLU A 44 -15.15 -14.19 0.33
C GLU A 44 -14.02 -13.52 -0.46
N TYR A 45 -13.88 -12.19 -0.32
CA TYR A 45 -12.75 -11.47 -0.92
C TYR A 45 -11.53 -11.57 -0.02
N ASP A 46 -10.42 -12.03 -0.59
CA ASP A 46 -9.16 -12.18 0.12
C ASP A 46 -8.44 -10.83 0.34
N TYR A 47 -8.71 -9.81 -0.48
CA TYR A 47 -7.98 -8.55 -0.44
C TYR A 47 -8.88 -7.32 -0.57
N VAL A 48 -8.47 -6.27 0.14
CA VAL A 48 -9.15 -4.97 0.17
C VAL A 48 -8.13 -3.86 0.03
N ASP A 49 -8.37 -2.92 -0.89
CA ASP A 49 -7.65 -1.65 -0.91
C ASP A 49 -8.49 -0.61 -0.15
N VAL A 50 -7.89 0.06 0.84
CA VAL A 50 -8.51 1.13 1.64
C VAL A 50 -7.82 2.45 1.36
N LEU A 51 -8.54 3.40 0.75
CA LEU A 51 -8.05 4.73 0.41
C LEU A 51 -8.15 5.66 1.63
N ILE A 52 -7.05 6.33 1.98
CA ILE A 52 -6.95 7.20 3.15
C ILE A 52 -6.77 8.68 2.76
N TYR A 53 -6.18 8.92 1.59
CA TYR A 53 -5.93 10.26 1.07
C TYR A 53 -6.02 10.26 -0.45
N ASP A 54 -6.70 11.27 -0.99
CA ASP A 54 -6.85 11.46 -2.44
C ASP A 54 -6.96 12.96 -2.77
N ASP A 55 -5.85 13.52 -3.25
CA ASP A 55 -5.78 14.92 -3.71
C ASP A 55 -4.73 15.00 -4.83
N LYS A 56 -3.51 15.45 -4.54
CA LYS A 56 -2.39 15.49 -5.50
C LYS A 56 -1.91 14.11 -5.93
N PHE A 57 -1.99 13.18 -5.00
CA PHE A 57 -1.64 11.77 -5.15
C PHE A 57 -2.62 10.98 -4.29
N SER A 58 -2.74 9.70 -4.57
CA SER A 58 -3.56 8.78 -3.80
C SER A 58 -2.66 8.02 -2.82
N PHE A 59 -3.13 7.84 -1.60
CA PHE A 59 -2.50 6.98 -0.60
C PHE A 59 -3.51 5.98 -0.04
N TYR A 60 -3.19 4.71 -0.20
CA TYR A 60 -4.06 3.60 0.20
C TYR A 60 -3.27 2.46 0.83
N LEU A 61 -3.96 1.68 1.66
CA LEU A 61 -3.44 0.46 2.25
C LEU A 61 -3.99 -0.73 1.47
N LYS A 62 -3.11 -1.68 1.13
CA LYS A 62 -3.55 -2.99 0.66
C LYS A 62 -3.62 -3.94 1.84
N LEU A 63 -4.79 -4.54 2.01
CA LEU A 63 -5.13 -5.38 3.14
C LEU A 63 -5.39 -6.81 2.68
N PHE A 64 -5.03 -7.76 3.53
CA PHE A 64 -5.43 -9.15 3.42
C PHE A 64 -6.56 -9.43 4.43
N ASN A 65 -7.65 -10.02 3.97
CA ASN A 65 -8.78 -10.40 4.80
C ASN A 65 -8.50 -11.75 5.48
N ASP A 66 -8.19 -11.72 6.77
CA ASP A 66 -8.06 -12.93 7.58
C ASP A 66 -9.25 -13.11 8.53
N ILE A 67 -9.36 -14.30 9.12
CA ILE A 67 -10.45 -14.67 10.03
C ILE A 67 -10.49 -13.78 11.30
N GLU A 68 -9.36 -13.17 11.67
CA GLU A 68 -9.26 -12.34 12.88
C GLU A 68 -9.42 -10.83 12.58
N CYS A 69 -8.81 -10.33 11.51
CA CYS A 69 -8.83 -8.91 11.16
C CYS A 69 -8.42 -8.68 9.69
N LEU A 70 -8.44 -7.41 9.25
CA LEU A 70 -7.82 -6.99 7.99
C LEU A 70 -6.34 -6.64 8.24
N HIS A 71 -5.44 -7.49 7.75
CA HIS A 71 -3.99 -7.30 7.91
C HIS A 71 -3.44 -6.34 6.87
N ILE A 72 -2.70 -5.30 7.29
CA ILE A 72 -2.02 -4.39 6.37
C ILE A 72 -0.83 -5.13 5.73
N MET A 73 -0.87 -5.35 4.43
CA MET A 73 0.25 -5.93 3.68
C MET A 73 1.31 -4.87 3.38
N TYR A 74 0.88 -3.74 2.81
CA TYR A 74 1.72 -2.59 2.49
C TYR A 74 0.85 -1.37 2.23
N ALA A 75 1.46 -0.19 2.31
CA ALA A 75 0.87 1.05 1.83
C ALA A 75 1.40 1.40 0.45
N ILE A 76 0.58 2.13 -0.32
CA ILE A 76 0.93 2.64 -1.62
C ILE A 76 0.73 4.16 -1.64
N ILE A 77 1.72 4.89 -2.17
CA ILE A 77 1.53 6.24 -2.72
C ILE A 77 1.58 6.14 -4.23
N GLU A 78 0.60 6.72 -4.92
CA GLU A 78 0.51 6.68 -6.38
C GLU A 78 0.07 8.03 -6.97
N SER A 79 0.72 8.46 -8.04
CA SER A 79 0.23 9.57 -8.86
C SER A 79 0.65 9.39 -10.32
N CYS A 80 -0.24 9.79 -11.22
CA CYS A 80 0.00 9.88 -12.66
C CYS A 80 0.16 11.33 -13.14
N ASN A 81 0.16 12.28 -12.22
CA ASN A 81 0.29 13.70 -12.52
C ASN A 81 1.78 14.08 -12.61
N GLU A 82 2.19 14.68 -13.72
CA GLU A 82 3.58 15.11 -13.93
C GLU A 82 4.06 16.11 -12.87
N ASN A 83 3.16 16.94 -12.33
CA ASN A 83 3.49 17.94 -11.31
C ASN A 83 3.97 17.31 -9.99
N GLU A 84 3.54 16.08 -9.70
CA GLU A 84 3.88 15.37 -8.46
C GLU A 84 5.07 14.43 -8.64
N LYS A 85 5.57 14.28 -9.87
CA LYS A 85 6.64 13.35 -10.22
C LYS A 85 7.91 13.60 -9.41
N ASP A 86 8.37 14.85 -9.37
CA ASP A 86 9.59 15.23 -8.65
C ASP A 86 9.46 15.01 -7.14
N PHE A 87 8.25 15.20 -6.61
CA PHE A 87 7.96 14.96 -5.20
C PHE A 87 7.97 13.47 -4.88
N LEU A 88 7.31 12.63 -5.68
CA LEU A 88 7.31 11.18 -5.50
C LEU A 88 8.71 10.58 -5.71
N LEU A 89 9.51 11.11 -6.63
CA LEU A 89 10.90 10.69 -6.79
C LEU A 89 11.77 11.03 -5.57
N LYS A 90 11.53 12.17 -4.91
CA LYS A 90 12.20 12.48 -3.64
C LYS A 90 11.76 11.54 -2.51
N LEU A 91 10.47 11.23 -2.43
CA LEU A 91 9.96 10.24 -1.47
C LEU A 91 10.51 8.84 -1.74
N ALA A 92 10.77 8.50 -3.01
CA ALA A 92 11.34 7.21 -3.40
C ALA A 92 12.75 6.97 -2.83
N ASP A 93 13.51 8.03 -2.56
CA ASP A 93 14.85 7.96 -1.94
C ASP A 93 14.79 7.73 -0.41
N GLU A 94 13.60 7.76 0.18
CA GLU A 94 13.43 7.56 1.62
C GLU A 94 13.58 6.08 2.02
N PRO A 95 14.25 5.78 3.15
CA PRO A 95 14.56 4.41 3.55
C PRO A 95 13.32 3.59 3.92
N GLU A 96 12.18 4.23 4.14
CA GLU A 96 10.91 3.56 4.37
C GLU A 96 10.29 2.98 3.08
N VAL A 97 10.64 3.52 1.90
CA VAL A 97 10.14 3.01 0.62
C VAL A 97 10.90 1.75 0.24
N TYR A 98 10.17 0.67 0.00
CA TYR A 98 10.74 -0.62 -0.38
C TYR A 98 10.90 -0.75 -1.89
N LYS A 99 9.88 -0.33 -2.64
CA LYS A 99 9.84 -0.51 -4.11
C LYS A 99 9.20 0.68 -4.79
N VAL A 100 9.74 0.99 -5.96
CA VAL A 100 9.24 2.03 -6.86
C VAL A 100 8.86 1.37 -8.16
N ILE A 101 7.66 1.65 -8.65
CA ILE A 101 7.15 1.16 -9.93
C ILE A 101 6.82 2.38 -10.78
N ILE A 102 7.39 2.43 -11.99
CA ILE A 102 7.12 3.48 -12.96
C ILE A 102 6.47 2.81 -14.18
N LYS A 103 5.22 3.18 -14.47
CA LYS A 103 4.47 2.69 -15.65
C LYS A 103 3.92 3.90 -16.40
N GLY A 104 4.51 4.20 -17.55
CA GLY A 104 4.19 5.42 -18.30
C GLY A 104 4.42 6.67 -17.45
N ASN A 105 3.36 7.44 -17.22
CA ASN A 105 3.40 8.69 -16.45
C ASN A 105 3.12 8.48 -14.96
N CYS A 106 2.77 7.25 -14.56
CA CYS A 106 2.42 6.91 -13.19
C CYS A 106 3.63 6.44 -12.40
N ILE A 107 3.80 6.99 -11.20
CA ILE A 107 4.76 6.53 -10.19
C ILE A 107 3.98 5.95 -9.03
N LYS A 108 4.33 4.72 -8.65
CA LYS A 108 3.83 4.01 -7.47
C LYS A 108 4.98 3.70 -6.53
N LEU A 109 4.86 4.12 -5.27
CA LEU A 109 5.78 3.80 -4.18
C LEU A 109 5.12 2.78 -3.27
N ILE A 110 5.82 1.72 -2.93
CA ILE A 110 5.36 0.65 -2.04
C ILE A 110 6.12 0.76 -0.72
N ILE A 111 5.37 0.87 0.37
CA ILE A 111 5.87 1.02 1.74
C ILE A 111 5.45 -0.22 2.52
N PRO A 112 6.38 -1.03 3.04
CA PRO A 112 6.03 -2.24 3.77
C PRO A 112 5.37 -1.88 5.10
N SER A 113 4.42 -2.71 5.54
CA SER A 113 3.68 -2.49 6.78
C SER A 113 4.47 -2.76 8.05
N LEU A 114 5.61 -3.46 7.95
CA LEU A 114 6.45 -3.80 9.08
C LEU A 114 7.81 -3.09 9.04
N PRO A 115 8.20 -2.39 10.13
CA PRO A 115 7.33 -1.95 11.23
C PRO A 115 6.35 -0.84 10.79
N LEU A 116 5.18 -0.73 11.45
CA LEU A 116 4.12 0.26 11.15
C LEU A 116 4.62 1.71 11.09
N ILE A 117 5.68 2.01 11.84
CA ILE A 117 6.30 3.33 11.85
C ILE A 117 6.79 3.76 10.46
N ARG A 118 7.08 2.83 9.53
CA ARG A 118 7.47 3.16 8.15
C ARG A 118 6.35 3.88 7.40
N ILE A 119 5.12 3.34 7.50
CA ILE A 119 3.93 3.95 6.89
C ILE A 119 3.70 5.34 7.49
N THR A 120 3.77 5.44 8.83
CA THR A 120 3.55 6.72 9.55
C THR A 120 4.55 7.80 9.11
N LYS A 121 5.85 7.46 9.06
CA LYS A 121 6.90 8.40 8.64
C LYS A 121 6.72 8.87 7.20
N ILE A 122 6.30 7.98 6.30
CA ILE A 122 6.04 8.35 4.91
C ILE A 122 4.84 9.28 4.82
N MET A 123 3.77 9.04 5.58
CA MET A 123 2.65 9.98 5.66
C MET A 123 3.08 11.35 6.16
N GLU A 124 3.91 11.42 7.20
CA GLU A 124 4.44 12.69 7.72
C GLU A 124 5.26 13.45 6.65
N LYS A 125 6.18 12.77 5.97
CA LYS A 125 6.98 13.35 4.87
C LYS A 125 6.10 13.77 3.69
N ALA A 126 5.05 13.00 3.43
CA ALA A 126 4.08 13.28 2.40
C ALA A 126 3.03 14.35 2.81
N LYS A 127 3.09 14.83 4.06
CA LYS A 127 2.14 15.78 4.68
C LYS A 127 0.69 15.28 4.66
N ILE A 128 0.50 13.96 4.76
CA ILE A 128 -0.81 13.32 4.85
C ILE A 128 -1.24 13.32 6.31
N ASN A 129 -2.24 14.13 6.63
CA ASN A 129 -2.79 14.26 7.98
C ASN A 129 -4.19 13.63 8.10
N SER A 130 -4.42 12.51 7.41
CA SER A 130 -5.67 11.75 7.46
C SER A 130 -5.43 10.37 8.03
N LYS A 131 -6.32 9.92 8.91
CA LYS A 131 -6.47 8.52 9.33
C LYS A 131 -7.91 8.03 9.11
N GLN A 132 -8.66 8.72 8.26
CA GLN A 132 -10.03 8.34 7.92
C GLN A 132 -10.04 7.53 6.64
N ILE A 133 -10.97 6.59 6.55
CA ILE A 133 -11.23 5.86 5.32
C ILE A 133 -12.04 6.80 4.42
N LEU A 134 -11.58 7.00 3.18
CA LEU A 134 -12.29 7.80 2.18
C LEU A 134 -13.13 6.91 1.27
N SER A 135 -12.60 5.75 0.94
CA SER A 135 -13.28 4.71 0.16
C SER A 135 -12.51 3.39 0.29
N TYR A 136 -13.13 2.30 -0.15
CA TYR A 136 -12.50 0.99 -0.23
C TYR A 136 -12.97 0.24 -1.47
N ARG A 137 -12.15 -0.71 -1.94
CA ARG A 137 -12.53 -1.64 -3.01
C ARG A 137 -11.99 -3.04 -2.73
N PHE A 138 -12.73 -4.04 -3.15
CA PHE A 138 -12.29 -5.43 -3.12
C PHE A 138 -11.45 -5.74 -4.37
N THR A 139 -10.40 -6.53 -4.20
CA THR A 139 -9.53 -6.92 -5.31
C THR A 139 -9.30 -8.42 -5.29
N ASP A 140 -9.44 -9.08 -6.43
CA ASP A 140 -8.96 -10.44 -6.60
C ASP A 140 -7.45 -10.39 -6.86
N TYR A 141 -6.66 -11.22 -6.19
CA TYR A 141 -5.20 -11.26 -6.40
C TYR A 141 -4.88 -11.99 -7.70
N SER A 142 -5.16 -11.35 -8.82
CA SER A 142 -4.61 -11.72 -10.11
C SER A 142 -3.43 -10.81 -10.45
N GLU A 143 -2.36 -10.89 -9.65
CA GLU A 143 -1.03 -10.52 -10.14
C GLU A 143 -0.34 -11.81 -10.60
N ASN A 144 -0.62 -12.24 -11.84
CA ASN A 144 0.36 -12.69 -12.85
C ASN A 144 -0.32 -13.39 -14.05
N GLY A 145 -0.01 -12.89 -15.24
CA GLY A 145 -0.27 -13.56 -16.51
C GLY A 145 -0.23 -12.61 -17.70
N ASP A 146 0.97 -12.16 -18.10
CA ASP A 146 1.18 -11.84 -19.52
C ASP A 146 0.74 -13.07 -20.35
N ASN A 147 -0.25 -12.90 -21.23
CA ASN A 147 -0.44 -13.56 -22.53
C ASN A 147 -1.92 -13.51 -22.97
N GLU A 148 -2.31 -12.43 -23.66
CA GLU A 148 -2.61 -12.44 -25.10
C GLU A 148 -2.79 -11.01 -25.64
#